data_AF-A0ABD5R0F5-F1
#
_entry.id   AF-A0ABD5R0F5-F1
#
_cell.length_a   1.000
_cell.length_b   1.000
_cell.length_c   1.000
_cell.angle_alpha   90.00
_cell.angle_beta   90.00
_cell.angle_gamma   90.00
#
_symmetry.space_group_name_H-M   'P 1'
#
loop_
_entity.id
_entity.type
_entity.pdbx_description
1 polymer ?
#
loop_
_entity_poly.entity_id
_entity_poly.type
_entity_poly.pdbx_seq_one_letter_code
_entity_poly.pdbx_strand_id
1 'polypeptide(L)'
;MFDNIVSETGDPGRARRLYYRSVYAIVTVSIVGLLAGMATGRELIGTSIYCVGVWLGGGISFLAPKLTDVPLQDERDTDLYNRASGLTLGVLFVGGLSVIPVIYVLEAARRIETPPEVNGAIFLASGLFLMWGVSYGIVKRR
;
A
#
# COMPACT_ATOMS: atom_id res chain seq x y z
N MET A 1 9.21 -43.58 -4.67
CA MET A 1 9.87 -42.31 -5.06
C MET A 1 8.83 -41.27 -5.52
N PHE A 2 7.70 -41.15 -4.81
CA PHE A 2 6.66 -40.14 -5.05
C PHE A 2 6.13 -39.51 -3.74
N ASP A 3 6.57 -39.99 -2.57
CA ASP A 3 6.14 -39.47 -1.26
C ASP A 3 6.67 -38.07 -0.92
N ASN A 4 7.61 -37.53 -1.72
CA ASN A 4 8.19 -36.21 -1.46
C ASN A 4 7.38 -35.05 -2.03
N ILE A 5 6.37 -35.29 -2.89
CA ILE A 5 5.58 -34.21 -3.50
C ILE A 5 4.44 -33.76 -2.57
N VAL A 6 3.97 -34.64 -1.67
CA VAL A 6 2.85 -34.35 -0.77
C VAL A 6 3.31 -33.67 0.54
N SER A 7 4.59 -33.81 0.92
CA SER A 7 5.12 -33.18 2.14
C SER A 7 5.53 -31.71 1.96
N GLU A 8 5.72 -31.22 0.73
CA GLU A 8 6.14 -29.82 0.50
C GLU A 8 5.01 -28.80 0.65
N THR A 9 3.76 -29.24 0.56
CA THR A 9 2.55 -28.39 0.61
C THR A 9 1.95 -28.25 2.01
N GLY A 10 2.47 -28.97 3.02
CA GLY A 10 1.90 -29.05 4.36
C GLY A 10 2.55 -28.18 5.45
N ASP A 11 3.61 -27.42 5.15
CA ASP A 11 4.20 -26.50 6.13
C ASP A 11 3.46 -25.15 6.14
N PRO A 12 2.63 -24.85 7.16
CA PRO A 12 1.94 -23.56 7.26
C PRO A 12 2.92 -22.38 7.25
N GLY A 13 4.16 -22.57 7.73
CA GLY A 13 5.20 -21.55 7.69
C GLY A 13 5.75 -21.26 6.29
N ARG A 14 5.71 -22.23 5.37
CA ARG A 14 6.12 -22.06 3.96
C ARG A 14 5.02 -21.39 3.15
N ALA A 15 3.77 -21.82 3.32
CA ALA A 15 2.61 -21.20 2.66
C ALA A 15 2.50 -19.71 3.02
N ARG A 16 2.68 -19.37 4.31
CA ARG A 16 2.70 -17.99 4.80
C ARG A 16 3.83 -17.16 4.18
N ARG A 17 5.06 -17.69 4.14
CA ARG A 17 6.20 -16.99 3.51
C ARG A 17 5.97 -16.75 2.02
N LEU A 18 5.42 -17.74 1.33
CA LEU A 18 5.11 -17.60 -0.10
C LEU A 18 4.03 -16.54 -0.32
N TYR A 19 2.97 -16.52 0.50
CA TYR A 19 1.92 -15.51 0.45
C TYR A 19 2.49 -14.09 0.57
N TYR A 20 3.21 -13.79 1.66
CA TYR A 20 3.79 -12.45 1.86
C TYR A 20 4.81 -12.09 0.78
N ARG A 21 5.67 -13.03 0.39
CA ARG A 21 6.66 -12.78 -0.67
C ARG A 21 5.99 -12.46 -2.00
N SER A 22 4.93 -13.16 -2.36
CA SER A 22 4.20 -12.93 -3.60
C SER A 22 3.49 -11.58 -3.57
N VAL A 23 2.76 -11.26 -2.50
CA VAL A 23 2.05 -9.98 -2.36
C VAL A 23 3.04 -8.81 -2.42
N TYR A 24 4.12 -8.86 -1.63
CA TYR A 24 5.12 -7.79 -1.64
C TYR A 24 5.86 -7.71 -2.96
N ALA A 25 6.20 -8.83 -3.60
CA ALA A 25 6.83 -8.80 -4.91
C ALA A 25 5.94 -8.14 -5.97
N ILE A 26 4.63 -8.46 -6.00
CA ILE A 26 3.69 -7.83 -6.92
C ILE A 26 3.63 -6.32 -6.68
N VAL A 27 3.46 -5.90 -5.43
CA VAL A 27 3.38 -4.47 -5.07
C VAL A 27 4.68 -3.74 -5.43
N THR A 28 5.84 -4.32 -5.11
CA THR A 28 7.15 -3.72 -5.44
C THR A 28 7.33 -3.61 -6.95
N VAL A 29 7.02 -4.66 -7.72
CA VAL A 29 7.12 -4.64 -9.18
C VAL A 29 6.18 -3.60 -9.79
N SER A 30 4.95 -3.47 -9.26
CA SER A 30 4.00 -2.44 -9.70
C SER A 30 4.54 -1.03 -9.50
N ILE A 31 5.08 -0.73 -8.31
CA ILE A 31 5.63 0.59 -8.00
C ILE A 31 6.85 0.87 -8.88
N VAL A 32 7.81 -0.06 -8.95
CA VAL A 32 9.03 0.09 -9.75
C VAL A 32 8.68 0.22 -11.25
N GLY A 33 7.71 -0.54 -11.74
CA GLY A 33 7.21 -0.46 -13.11
C GLY A 33 6.62 0.91 -13.45
N LEU A 34 5.82 1.48 -12.54
CA LEU A 34 5.30 2.84 -12.69
C LEU A 34 6.43 3.87 -12.77
N LEU A 35 7.34 3.83 -11.79
CA LEU A 35 8.45 4.78 -11.70
C LEU A 35 9.36 4.69 -12.94
N ALA A 36 9.70 3.48 -13.40
CA ALA A 36 10.49 3.25 -14.60
C ALA A 36 9.75 3.74 -15.86
N GLY A 37 8.44 3.51 -15.95
CA GLY A 37 7.61 4.03 -17.05
C GLY A 37 7.64 5.56 -17.13
N MET A 38 7.50 6.24 -15.99
CA MET A 38 7.61 7.70 -15.92
C MET A 38 9.02 8.19 -16.29
N ALA A 39 10.07 7.54 -15.77
CA ALA A 39 11.45 7.94 -16.04
C ALA A 39 11.91 7.73 -17.49
N THR A 40 11.24 6.84 -18.23
CA THR A 40 11.62 6.47 -19.61
C THR A 40 10.68 7.02 -20.68
N GLY A 41 9.69 7.85 -20.32
CA GLY A 41 8.67 8.37 -21.25
C GLY A 41 7.73 7.28 -21.78
N ARG A 42 7.50 6.22 -20.98
CA ARG A 42 6.63 5.07 -21.28
C ARG A 42 5.53 4.96 -20.23
N GLU A 43 4.84 6.07 -20.00
CA GLU A 43 3.87 6.25 -18.92
C GLU A 43 2.72 5.25 -19.03
N LEU A 44 2.23 4.98 -20.25
CA LEU A 44 1.17 4.00 -20.50
C LEU A 44 1.56 2.59 -20.06
N ILE A 45 2.81 2.19 -20.29
CA ILE A 45 3.31 0.86 -19.91
C ILE A 45 3.46 0.79 -18.40
N GLY A 46 4.12 1.79 -17.79
CA GLY A 46 4.29 1.84 -16.33
C GLY A 46 2.95 1.86 -15.59
N THR A 47 1.98 2.64 -16.08
CA THR A 47 0.63 2.70 -15.54
C THR A 47 -0.11 1.38 -15.67
N SER A 48 0.01 0.70 -16.82
CA SER A 48 -0.60 -0.61 -17.02
C SER A 48 -0.05 -1.65 -16.03
N ILE A 49 1.28 -1.69 -15.85
CA ILE A 49 1.93 -2.59 -14.88
C ILE A 49 1.47 -2.29 -13.46
N TYR A 50 1.37 -1.02 -13.11
CA TYR A 50 0.89 -0.58 -11.80
C TYR A 50 -0.55 -1.05 -11.55
N CYS A 51 -1.47 -0.72 -12.46
CA CYS A 51 -2.89 -1.06 -12.33
C CYS A 51 -3.10 -2.57 -12.21
N VAL A 52 -2.48 -3.35 -13.09
CA VAL A 52 -2.61 -4.82 -13.08
C VAL A 52 -2.12 -5.38 -11.74
N GLY A 53 -0.93 -4.99 -11.29
CA GLY A 53 -0.40 -5.56 -10.05
C GLY A 53 -1.07 -5.02 -8.78
N VAL A 54 -1.61 -3.80 -8.76
CA VAL A 54 -2.45 -3.33 -7.64
C VAL A 54 -3.73 -4.18 -7.54
N TRP A 55 -4.41 -4.43 -8.65
CA TRP A 55 -5.62 -5.27 -8.65
C TRP A 55 -5.32 -6.73 -8.32
N LEU A 56 -4.24 -7.31 -8.87
CA LEU A 56 -3.83 -8.67 -8.56
C LEU A 56 -3.37 -8.80 -7.10
N GLY A 57 -2.48 -7.93 -6.64
CA GLY A 57 -1.95 -7.95 -5.27
C GLY A 57 -3.04 -7.69 -4.23
N GLY A 58 -3.93 -6.71 -4.48
CA GLY A 58 -5.09 -6.43 -3.63
C GLY A 58 -6.08 -7.59 -3.61
N GLY A 59 -6.38 -8.17 -4.78
CA GLY A 59 -7.24 -9.34 -4.91
C GLY A 59 -6.69 -10.54 -4.14
N ILE A 60 -5.41 -10.87 -4.29
CA ILE A 60 -4.75 -11.95 -3.53
C ILE A 60 -4.81 -11.65 -2.04
N SER A 61 -4.48 -10.43 -1.63
CA SER A 61 -4.45 -10.05 -0.20
C SER A 61 -5.83 -10.13 0.47
N PHE A 62 -6.90 -9.83 -0.27
CA PHE A 62 -8.26 -9.89 0.24
C PHE A 62 -8.87 -11.30 0.21
N LEU A 63 -8.57 -12.06 -0.85
CA LEU A 63 -9.26 -13.32 -1.13
C LEU A 63 -8.51 -14.54 -0.59
N ALA A 64 -7.17 -14.56 -0.64
CA ALA A 64 -6.38 -15.71 -0.19
C ALA A 64 -6.62 -16.09 1.29
N PRO A 65 -6.74 -15.14 2.24
CA PRO A 65 -7.06 -15.47 3.63
C PRO A 65 -8.47 -16.04 3.83
N LYS A 66 -9.39 -15.79 2.89
CA LYS A 66 -10.79 -16.26 2.98
C LYS A 66 -11.02 -17.62 2.33
N LEU A 67 -10.14 -18.00 1.41
CA LEU A 67 -10.28 -19.21 0.59
C LEU A 67 -9.32 -20.33 1.03
N THR A 68 -8.44 -20.08 1.99
CA THR A 68 -7.42 -21.05 2.43
C THR A 68 -7.65 -21.43 3.88
N ASP A 69 -7.66 -22.73 4.19
CA ASP A 69 -7.79 -23.25 5.57
C ASP A 69 -6.50 -23.08 6.41
N VAL A 70 -5.41 -22.69 5.77
CA VAL A 70 -4.13 -22.41 6.43
C VAL A 70 -4.16 -21.00 7.02
N PRO A 71 -3.83 -20.82 8.31
CA PRO A 71 -3.74 -19.49 8.91
C PRO A 71 -2.57 -18.70 8.28
N LEU A 72 -2.90 -17.86 7.30
CA LEU A 72 -1.93 -16.99 6.60
C LEU A 72 -1.55 -15.76 7.45
N GLN A 73 -2.41 -15.36 8.39
CA GLN A 73 -2.18 -14.25 9.30
C GLN A 73 -2.44 -14.72 10.73
N ASP A 74 -1.49 -14.45 11.62
CA ASP A 74 -1.59 -14.69 13.06
C ASP A 74 -1.88 -13.38 13.81
N GLU A 75 -2.27 -13.47 15.08
CA GLU A 75 -2.52 -12.31 15.95
C GLU A 75 -1.29 -11.39 16.01
N ARG A 76 -0.10 -11.99 16.09
CA ARG A 76 1.18 -11.26 16.13
C ARG A 76 1.46 -10.47 14.84
N ASP A 77 1.10 -11.03 13.69
CA ASP A 77 1.28 -10.36 12.39
C ASP A 77 0.29 -9.20 12.24
N THR A 78 -0.93 -9.37 12.75
CA THR A 78 -1.97 -8.33 12.78
C THR A 78 -1.55 -7.17 13.69
N ASP A 79 -1.00 -7.46 14.87
CA ASP A 79 -0.48 -6.46 15.79
C ASP A 79 0.68 -5.67 15.19
N LEU A 80 1.63 -6.36 14.53
CA LEU A 80 2.73 -5.72 13.84
C LEU A 80 2.23 -4.84 12.69
N TYR A 81 1.28 -5.34 11.89
CA TYR A 81 0.65 -4.59 10.81
C TYR A 81 -0.05 -3.33 11.32
N ASN A 82 -0.81 -3.43 12.41
CA ASN A 82 -1.51 -2.29 13.02
C ASN A 82 -0.53 -1.23 13.55
N ARG A 83 0.56 -1.65 14.21
CA ARG A 83 1.60 -0.72 14.68
C ARG A 83 2.33 -0.05 13.53
N ALA A 84 2.72 -0.81 12.49
CA ALA A 84 3.38 -0.27 11.31
C ALA A 84 2.48 0.70 10.54
N SER A 85 1.20 0.34 10.36
CA SER A 85 0.20 1.19 9.72
C SER A 85 -0.05 2.46 10.53
N GLY A 86 -0.19 2.34 11.85
CA GLY A 86 -0.35 3.47 12.76
C GLY A 86 0.85 4.41 12.74
N LEU A 87 2.09 3.88 12.75
CA LEU A 87 3.31 4.67 12.62
C LEU A 87 3.37 5.38 11.27
N THR A 88 3.07 4.67 10.18
CA THR A 88 3.08 5.22 8.82
C THR A 88 2.08 6.37 8.69
N LEU A 89 0.85 6.15 9.14
CA LEU A 89 -0.18 7.18 9.17
C LEU A 89 0.25 8.34 10.06
N GLY A 90 0.79 8.10 11.26
CA GLY A 90 1.28 9.14 12.15
C GLY A 90 2.39 10.00 11.53
N VAL A 91 3.36 9.38 10.86
CA VAL A 91 4.44 10.08 10.14
C VAL A 91 3.88 10.92 8.99
N LEU A 92 2.97 10.36 8.18
CA LEU A 92 2.33 11.11 7.10
C LEU A 92 1.44 12.24 7.63
N PHE A 93 0.78 12.03 8.77
CA PHE A 93 -0.11 13.03 9.38
C PHE A 93 0.71 14.19 9.91
N VAL A 94 1.69 13.90 10.78
CA VAL A 94 2.51 14.93 11.42
C VAL A 94 3.46 15.55 10.41
N GLY A 95 4.22 14.75 9.67
CA GLY A 95 5.20 15.25 8.70
C GLY A 95 4.53 15.83 7.46
N GLY A 96 3.67 15.05 6.81
CA GLY A 96 3.03 15.44 5.56
C GLY A 96 2.11 16.65 5.70
N LEU A 97 1.15 16.62 6.64
CA LEU A 97 0.20 17.74 6.78
C LEU A 97 0.87 19.01 7.30
N SER A 98 1.93 18.93 8.09
CA SER A 98 2.62 20.14 8.58
C SER A 98 3.32 20.92 7.47
N VAL A 99 3.74 20.25 6.39
CA VAL A 99 4.39 20.90 5.25
C VAL A 99 3.39 21.66 4.38
N ILE A 100 2.13 21.20 4.32
CA ILE A 100 1.11 21.75 3.42
C ILE A 100 0.84 23.25 3.67
N PRO A 101 0.62 23.73 4.91
CA PRO A 101 0.47 25.15 5.18
C PRO A 101 1.69 25.99 4.77
N VAL A 102 2.90 25.44 4.92
CA VAL A 102 4.14 26.14 4.54
C VAL A 102 4.17 26.40 3.04
N ILE A 103 3.80 25.38 2.23
CA ILE A 103 3.70 25.51 0.77
C ILE A 103 2.71 26.64 0.42
N TYR A 104 1.50 26.61 0.98
CA TYR A 104 0.48 27.62 0.68
C TYR A 104 0.89 29.04 1.09
N VAL A 105 1.55 29.20 2.25
CA VAL A 105 2.04 30.52 2.68
C VAL A 105 3.14 31.04 1.75
N LEU A 106 4.08 30.18 1.36
CA LEU A 106 5.16 30.57 0.44
C LEU A 106 4.64 30.91 -0.95
N GLU A 107 3.66 30.15 -1.45
CA GLU A 107 2.98 30.43 -2.72
C GLU A 107 2.20 31.74 -2.67
N ALA A 108 1.42 31.98 -1.60
CA ALA A 108 0.70 33.25 -1.40
C ALA A 108 1.65 34.45 -1.30
N ALA A 109 2.84 34.25 -0.72
CA ALA A 109 3.91 35.25 -0.67
C ALA A 109 4.69 35.39 -1.99
N ARG A 110 4.30 34.65 -3.04
CA ARG A 110 4.97 34.58 -4.36
C ARG A 110 6.47 34.22 -4.26
N ARG A 111 6.82 33.38 -3.28
CA ARG A 111 8.19 32.87 -3.09
C ARG A 111 8.45 31.57 -3.86
N ILE A 112 7.38 30.80 -4.11
CA ILE A 112 7.40 29.57 -4.91
C ILE A 112 6.19 29.56 -5.84
N GLU A 113 6.28 28.81 -6.92
CA GLU A 113 5.14 28.41 -7.75
C GLU A 113 4.87 26.93 -7.50
N THR A 114 3.62 26.57 -7.24
CA THR A 114 3.24 25.19 -6.93
C THR A 114 2.80 24.48 -8.22
N PRO A 115 3.55 23.48 -8.71
CA PRO A 115 3.16 22.76 -9.90
C PRO A 115 1.89 21.92 -9.65
N PRO A 116 1.05 21.67 -10.68
CA PRO A 116 -0.23 20.96 -10.53
C PRO A 116 -0.13 19.61 -9.82
N GLU A 117 1.00 18.91 -9.99
CA GLU A 117 1.30 17.61 -9.39
C GLU A 117 1.37 17.70 -7.86
N VAL A 118 1.89 18.81 -7.32
CA VAL A 118 1.96 19.02 -5.87
C VAL A 118 0.55 19.20 -5.29
N ASN A 119 -0.32 19.93 -5.98
CA ASN A 119 -1.73 20.03 -5.59
C ASN A 119 -2.42 18.66 -5.67
N GLY A 120 -2.15 17.86 -6.70
CA GLY A 120 -2.63 16.48 -6.81
C GLY A 120 -2.20 15.61 -5.62
N ALA A 121 -0.93 15.70 -5.22
CA ALA A 121 -0.41 14.98 -4.04
C ALA A 121 -1.07 15.43 -2.73
N ILE A 122 -1.31 16.74 -2.57
CA ILE A 122 -2.03 17.31 -1.41
C ILE A 122 -3.47 16.76 -1.34
N PHE A 123 -4.19 16.74 -2.46
CA PHE A 123 -5.55 16.20 -2.50
C PHE A 123 -5.59 14.70 -2.21
N LEU A 124 -4.64 13.93 -2.77
CA LEU A 124 -4.54 12.50 -2.51
C LEU A 124 -4.29 12.20 -1.02
N ALA A 125 -3.32 12.91 -0.42
CA ALA A 125 -3.01 12.76 1.00
C ALA A 125 -4.21 13.16 1.88
N SER A 126 -4.86 14.29 1.57
CA SER A 126 -6.05 14.76 2.28
C SER A 126 -7.20 13.76 2.20
N GLY A 127 -7.46 13.22 1.00
CA GLY A 127 -8.48 12.21 0.75
C GLY A 127 -8.22 10.91 1.52
N LEU A 128 -6.97 10.45 1.57
CA LEU A 128 -6.56 9.29 2.37
C LEU A 128 -6.88 9.49 3.86
N PHE A 129 -6.58 10.66 4.41
CA PHE A 129 -6.84 10.94 5.82
C PHE A 129 -8.32 11.12 6.15
N LEU A 130 -9.09 11.76 5.26
CA LEU A 130 -10.54 11.84 5.41
C LEU A 130 -11.16 10.44 5.37
N MET A 131 -10.75 9.61 4.40
CA MET A 131 -11.20 8.23 4.29
C MET A 131 -10.86 7.44 5.55
N TRP A 132 -9.63 7.56 6.06
CA TRP A 132 -9.23 6.93 7.31
C TRP A 132 -10.10 7.38 8.50
N GLY A 133 -10.35 8.69 8.65
CA GLY A 133 -11.17 9.24 9.73
C GLY A 133 -12.62 8.74 9.66
N VAL A 134 -13.20 8.67 8.47
CA VAL A 134 -14.54 8.10 8.23
C VAL A 134 -14.56 6.62 8.59
N SER A 135 -13.62 5.82 8.08
CA SER A 135 -13.52 4.39 8.37
C SER A 135 -13.36 4.14 9.88
N TYR A 136 -12.49 4.90 10.55
CA TYR A 136 -12.30 4.80 12.00
C TYR A 136 -13.58 5.15 12.76
N GLY A 137 -14.27 6.22 12.36
CA GLY A 137 -15.55 6.62 12.94
C GLY A 137 -16.64 5.56 12.80
N ILE A 138 -16.71 4.88 11.64
CA ILE A 138 -17.64 3.77 11.40
C ILE A 138 -17.30 2.57 12.30
N VAL A 139 -16.03 2.17 12.36
CA VAL A 139 -15.59 1.02 13.17
C VAL A 139 -15.79 1.28 14.66
N LYS A 140 -15.49 2.49 15.16
CA LYS A 140 -15.67 2.86 16.58
C LYS A 140 -17.13 2.82 17.05
N ARG A 141 -18.10 2.97 16.13
CA ARG A 141 -19.53 2.98 16.44
C ARG A 141 -20.19 1.60 16.36
N ARG A 142 -19.49 0.61 15.81
CA ARG A 142 -19.91 -0.80 15.83
C ARG A 142 -19.47 -1.46 17.13
#